data_AF-A0A8H5L246-F1
#
_entry.id   AF-A0A8H5L246-F1
#
_cell.length_a   1.000
_cell.length_b   1.000
_cell.length_c   1.000
_cell.angle_alpha   90.00
_cell.angle_beta   90.00
_cell.angle_gamma   90.00
#
_symmetry.space_group_name_H-M   'P 1'
#
loop_
_entity.id
_entity.type
_entity.pdbx_description
1 polymer ?
#
loop_
_entity_poly.entity_id
_entity_poly.type
_entity_poly.pdbx_seq_one_letter_code
_entity_poly.pdbx_strand_id
1 'polypeptide(L)'
;MLGDNPEDGNGNALLGNIKVVPDYKDPDDQKYSCDGSTSAEMRDAGGKNPEIIICPKAGYGHGGLSKDYDGVKAISCSKFDSRVSWKMESLGLIFVHEFTHYDLLMKDILPEGTDDVAYGPYLSQRLNREQASRNADSYSWFANELHWSTVCAKDYGKPTKSDGEDPMCDNVACEA
;
A
#
# COMPACT_ATOMS: atom_id res chain seq x y z
N MET A 1 21.71 4.41 3.59
CA MET A 1 20.29 4.59 4.02
C MET A 1 20.01 3.65 5.18
N LEU A 2 18.93 3.80 5.94
CA LEU A 2 18.57 2.79 6.96
C LEU A 2 18.30 1.40 6.32
N GLY A 3 17.83 1.38 5.06
CA GLY A 3 17.55 0.17 4.31
C GLY A 3 18.79 -0.62 3.91
N ASP A 4 19.90 0.04 3.56
CA ASP A 4 21.16 -0.59 3.15
C ASP A 4 22.31 0.42 3.24
N ASN A 5 23.48 -0.07 3.67
CA ASN A 5 24.75 0.62 3.60
C ASN A 5 25.82 -0.31 2.97
N PRO A 6 26.09 -0.15 1.66
CA PRO A 6 27.02 -1.03 0.96
C PRO A 6 28.48 -0.82 1.39
N GLU A 7 28.80 0.30 2.05
CA GLU A 7 30.17 0.61 2.48
C GLU A 7 30.61 -0.17 3.72
N ASP A 8 29.67 -0.49 4.62
CA ASP A 8 29.93 -1.23 5.86
C ASP A 8 29.26 -2.62 5.89
N GLY A 9 28.45 -2.94 4.87
CA GLY A 9 27.73 -4.21 4.74
C GLY A 9 26.55 -4.36 5.69
N ASN A 10 26.08 -3.27 6.32
CA ASN A 10 24.94 -3.30 7.23
C ASN A 10 23.62 -2.99 6.49
N GLY A 11 22.53 -3.62 6.95
CA GLY A 11 21.18 -3.38 6.44
C GLY A 11 20.63 -4.55 5.61
N ASN A 12 19.54 -4.29 4.89
CA ASN A 12 18.88 -5.21 3.98
C ASN A 12 19.09 -4.74 2.53
N ALA A 13 20.05 -5.39 1.85
CA ALA A 13 20.40 -5.08 0.46
C ALA A 13 19.19 -5.08 -0.50
N LEU A 14 18.16 -5.91 -0.27
CA LEU A 14 16.96 -5.91 -1.12
C LEU A 14 16.17 -4.61 -0.95
N LEU A 15 15.99 -4.13 0.29
CA LEU A 15 15.38 -2.81 0.53
C LEU A 15 16.25 -1.67 -0.03
N GLY A 16 17.57 -1.84 -0.03
CA GLY A 16 18.51 -0.91 -0.64
C GLY A 16 18.37 -0.74 -2.15
N ASN A 17 17.85 -1.76 -2.84
CA ASN A 17 17.66 -1.73 -4.29
C ASN A 17 16.39 -0.98 -4.72
N ILE A 18 15.44 -0.78 -3.81
CA ILE A 18 14.17 -0.10 -4.10
C ILE A 18 14.43 1.40 -4.19
N LYS A 19 13.96 2.04 -5.26
CA LYS A 19 13.94 3.51 -5.38
C LYS A 19 12.52 4.03 -5.30
N VAL A 20 12.32 5.11 -4.55
CA VAL A 20 11.07 5.87 -4.61
C VAL A 20 11.27 7.02 -5.59
N VAL A 21 10.44 7.10 -6.63
CA VAL A 21 10.61 8.04 -7.75
C VAL A 21 9.32 8.81 -8.07
N PRO A 22 9.42 10.01 -8.68
CA PRO A 22 8.25 10.67 -9.27
C PRO A 22 7.68 9.84 -10.41
N ASP A 23 6.39 10.03 -10.70
CA ASP A 23 5.73 9.38 -11.83
C ASP A 23 6.37 9.75 -13.18
N TYR A 24 6.46 8.76 -14.06
CA TYR A 24 7.03 8.88 -15.40
C TYR A 24 6.33 7.92 -16.37
N LYS A 25 6.37 8.28 -17.66
CA LYS A 25 5.75 7.49 -18.70
C LYS A 25 6.36 6.09 -18.77
N ASP A 26 5.51 5.09 -18.73
CA ASP A 26 5.86 3.71 -19.00
C ASP A 26 6.46 3.61 -20.42
N PRO A 27 7.62 2.94 -20.58
CA PRO A 27 8.27 2.83 -21.88
C PRO A 27 7.46 2.01 -22.90
N ASP A 28 6.66 1.05 -22.45
CA ASP A 28 5.91 0.11 -23.29
C ASP A 28 4.63 0.75 -23.84
N ASP A 29 3.89 1.50 -23.02
CA ASP A 29 2.58 2.04 -23.41
C ASP A 29 2.49 3.58 -23.43
N GLN A 30 3.54 4.27 -22.99
CA GLN A 30 3.67 5.73 -22.95
C GLN A 30 2.66 6.45 -22.02
N LYS A 31 2.01 5.72 -21.10
CA LYS A 31 1.11 6.28 -20.09
C LYS A 31 1.80 6.47 -18.75
N TYR A 32 1.21 7.34 -17.93
CA TYR A 32 1.63 7.56 -16.55
C TYR A 32 0.88 6.60 -15.63
N SER A 33 1.49 6.21 -14.51
CA SER A 33 0.84 5.37 -13.50
C SER A 33 -0.25 6.13 -12.75
N CYS A 34 -0.03 7.42 -12.49
CA CYS A 34 -0.95 8.23 -11.71
C CYS A 34 -2.12 8.73 -12.57
N ASP A 35 -3.20 7.97 -12.56
CA ASP A 35 -4.39 8.22 -13.39
C ASP A 35 -5.59 8.82 -12.64
N GLY A 36 -5.48 8.98 -11.31
CA GLY A 36 -6.49 9.56 -10.45
C GLY A 36 -7.00 8.62 -9.36
N SER A 37 -6.95 7.30 -9.61
CA SER A 37 -7.27 6.24 -8.63
C SER A 37 -6.02 5.54 -8.09
N THR A 38 -4.92 5.57 -8.83
CA THR A 38 -3.64 5.01 -8.39
C THR A 38 -2.99 5.85 -7.28
N SER A 39 -2.59 5.18 -6.21
CA SER A 39 -1.94 5.71 -5.00
C SER A 39 -0.44 5.46 -5.02
N ALA A 40 -0.02 4.28 -5.48
CA ALA A 40 1.35 3.93 -5.79
C ALA A 40 1.37 2.88 -6.90
N GLU A 41 2.58 2.53 -7.37
CA GLU A 41 2.81 1.37 -8.24
C GLU A 41 4.25 0.89 -8.05
N MET A 42 4.42 -0.43 -7.90
CA MET A 42 5.71 -1.10 -7.95
C MET A 42 6.08 -1.50 -9.38
N ARG A 43 7.06 -0.82 -9.96
CA ARG A 43 7.64 -1.15 -11.28
C ARG A 43 8.84 -2.07 -11.18
N ASP A 44 8.98 -2.92 -12.20
CA ASP A 44 10.05 -3.94 -12.29
C ASP A 44 10.06 -4.87 -11.04
N ALA A 45 8.88 -5.27 -10.58
CA ALA A 45 8.68 -6.06 -9.37
C ALA A 45 9.44 -7.41 -9.38
N GLY A 46 9.67 -8.00 -10.56
CA GLY A 46 10.52 -9.20 -10.72
C GLY A 46 12.00 -8.93 -10.94
N GLY A 47 12.39 -7.66 -11.07
CA GLY A 47 13.74 -7.24 -11.37
C GLY A 47 14.64 -7.06 -10.16
N LYS A 48 15.85 -6.55 -10.41
CA LYS A 48 16.85 -6.35 -9.34
C LYS A 48 16.75 -4.97 -8.68
N ASN A 49 16.22 -3.98 -9.38
CA ASN A 49 16.19 -2.59 -8.94
C ASN A 49 14.79 -2.01 -9.16
N PRO A 50 13.78 -2.53 -8.43
CA PRO A 50 12.42 -2.08 -8.61
C PRO A 50 12.25 -0.62 -8.17
N GLU A 51 11.21 0.03 -8.68
CA GLU A 51 10.90 1.42 -8.38
C GLU A 51 9.46 1.53 -7.84
N ILE A 52 9.28 2.28 -6.76
CA ILE A 52 7.97 2.65 -6.25
C ILE A 52 7.66 4.06 -6.75
N ILE A 53 6.60 4.18 -7.53
CA ILE A 53 6.00 5.46 -7.89
C ILE A 53 4.94 5.77 -6.83
N ILE A 54 4.92 7.00 -6.29
CA ILE A 54 3.89 7.43 -5.34
C ILE A 54 3.11 8.58 -5.97
N CYS A 55 1.79 8.39 -6.11
CA CYS A 55 0.94 9.34 -6.79
C CYS A 55 0.59 10.54 -5.91
N PRO A 56 0.75 11.79 -6.39
CA PRO A 56 0.61 12.99 -5.58
C PRO A 56 -0.72 13.14 -4.83
N LYS A 57 -1.84 12.71 -5.44
CA LYS A 57 -3.18 12.89 -4.86
C LYS A 57 -3.53 11.76 -3.89
N ALA A 58 -3.54 10.52 -4.38
CA ALA A 58 -3.95 9.36 -3.59
C ALA A 58 -2.84 8.89 -2.64
N GLY A 59 -1.61 8.73 -3.13
CA GLY A 59 -0.47 8.28 -2.32
C GLY A 59 -0.13 9.19 -1.13
N TYR A 60 -0.31 10.51 -1.30
CA TYR A 60 -0.19 11.50 -0.23
C TYR A 60 -1.55 12.03 0.24
N GLY A 61 -2.66 11.42 -0.14
CA GLY A 61 -3.99 11.81 0.32
C GLY A 61 -4.24 11.42 1.77
N HIS A 62 -3.51 10.41 2.23
CA HIS A 62 -3.65 9.81 3.55
C HIS A 62 -2.50 10.18 4.47
N GLY A 63 -2.82 10.68 5.68
CA GLY A 63 -1.81 11.04 6.67
C GLY A 63 -0.83 9.92 7.02
N GLY A 64 0.25 10.26 7.72
CA GLY A 64 1.13 9.25 8.29
C GLY A 64 0.47 8.58 9.49
N LEU A 65 1.00 7.42 9.89
CA LEU A 65 0.69 6.77 11.17
C LEU A 65 1.06 7.73 12.31
N SER A 66 0.06 8.38 12.90
CA SER A 66 0.24 9.38 13.97
C SER A 66 1.22 10.52 13.63
N LYS A 67 1.43 10.81 12.33
CA LYS A 67 2.34 11.87 11.87
C LYS A 67 1.67 12.73 10.79
N ASP A 68 1.59 14.03 11.05
CA ASP A 68 1.14 15.02 10.08
C ASP A 68 2.24 15.29 9.04
N TYR A 69 1.85 15.72 7.85
CA TYR A 69 2.74 16.38 6.89
C TYR A 69 1.99 17.51 6.17
N ASP A 70 2.69 18.32 5.38
CA ASP A 70 2.13 19.58 4.86
C ASP A 70 0.82 19.33 4.09
N GLY A 71 -0.25 20.01 4.50
CA GLY A 71 -1.60 19.86 3.93
C GLY A 71 -2.37 18.60 4.34
N VAL A 72 -1.78 17.63 5.06
CA VAL A 72 -2.40 16.31 5.31
C VAL A 72 -2.29 15.90 6.78
N LYS A 73 -3.47 15.65 7.38
CA LYS A 73 -3.58 15.32 8.80
C LYS A 73 -3.26 13.86 9.06
N ALA A 74 -2.48 13.61 10.10
CA ALA A 74 -2.22 12.34 10.71
C ALA A 74 -3.49 11.52 10.86
N ILE A 75 -3.35 10.22 10.65
CA ILE A 75 -4.42 9.28 10.89
C ILE A 75 -4.52 9.03 12.39
N SER A 76 -5.75 9.00 12.91
CA SER A 76 -6.02 8.80 14.33
C SER A 76 -7.38 8.16 14.54
N CYS A 77 -7.51 7.46 15.67
CA CYS A 77 -8.69 6.70 16.05
C CYS A 77 -10.00 7.49 16.04
N SER A 78 -9.95 8.80 16.29
CA SER A 78 -11.13 9.68 16.33
C SER A 78 -11.78 9.88 14.96
N LYS A 79 -11.06 9.59 13.86
CA LYS A 79 -11.57 9.66 12.49
C LYS A 79 -12.29 8.39 12.05
N PHE A 80 -12.11 7.28 12.77
CA PHE A 80 -12.60 5.98 12.34
C PHE A 80 -14.04 5.73 12.78
N ASP A 81 -14.81 5.13 11.88
CA ASP A 81 -16.14 4.63 12.19
C ASP A 81 -16.05 3.28 12.92
N SER A 82 -17.16 2.53 12.95
CA SER A 82 -17.23 1.21 13.58
C SER A 82 -16.71 0.07 12.70
N ARG A 83 -16.25 0.32 11.47
CA ARG A 83 -15.82 -0.70 10.50
C ARG A 83 -14.46 -0.34 9.90
N VAL A 84 -13.75 -1.35 9.39
CA VAL A 84 -12.56 -1.15 8.56
C VAL A 84 -12.95 -0.35 7.33
N SER A 85 -12.19 0.70 6.99
CA SER A 85 -12.49 1.60 5.88
C SER A 85 -11.25 2.34 5.39
N TRP A 86 -11.36 2.96 4.21
CA TRP A 86 -10.36 3.85 3.59
C TRP A 86 -9.77 4.89 4.55
N LYS A 87 -10.54 5.33 5.56
CA LYS A 87 -10.08 6.30 6.56
C LYS A 87 -8.85 5.83 7.35
N MET A 88 -8.61 4.52 7.39
CA MET A 88 -7.48 3.88 8.07
C MET A 88 -6.24 3.76 7.19
N GLU A 89 -6.37 3.88 5.88
CA GLU A 89 -5.25 3.81 4.93
C GLU A 89 -4.22 4.90 5.22
N SER A 90 -2.94 4.58 5.05
CA SER A 90 -1.81 5.47 5.33
C SER A 90 -0.70 5.24 4.33
N LEU A 91 0.17 6.24 4.14
CA LEU A 91 1.38 6.09 3.31
C LEU A 91 2.23 4.88 3.74
N GLY A 92 2.32 4.61 5.05
CA GLY A 92 3.07 3.44 5.54
C GLY A 92 2.47 2.11 5.11
N LEU A 93 1.16 2.05 4.88
CA LEU A 93 0.45 0.84 4.46
C LEU A 93 0.45 0.68 2.95
N ILE A 94 0.44 1.79 2.21
CA ILE A 94 0.74 1.80 0.77
C ILE A 94 2.13 1.17 0.56
N PHE A 95 3.15 1.55 1.33
CA PHE A 95 4.44 0.86 1.24
C PHE A 95 4.39 -0.63 1.58
N VAL A 96 3.54 -1.06 2.52
CA VAL A 96 3.37 -2.50 2.80
C VAL A 96 2.80 -3.22 1.59
N HIS A 97 1.79 -2.63 0.93
CA HIS A 97 1.24 -3.12 -0.33
C HIS A 97 2.35 -3.25 -1.39
N GLU A 98 3.06 -2.16 -1.68
CA GLU A 98 4.14 -2.15 -2.68
C GLU A 98 5.22 -3.19 -2.41
N PHE A 99 5.67 -3.32 -1.17
CA PHE A 99 6.71 -4.28 -0.81
C PHE A 99 6.28 -5.73 -1.05
N THR A 100 4.97 -6.04 -1.02
CA THR A 100 4.50 -7.39 -1.31
C THR A 100 4.58 -7.76 -2.80
N HIS A 101 4.63 -6.79 -3.71
CA HIS A 101 4.90 -7.08 -5.13
C HIS A 101 6.35 -7.48 -5.40
N TYR A 102 7.31 -7.07 -4.56
CA TYR A 102 8.72 -7.29 -4.87
C TYR A 102 9.13 -8.77 -4.73
N ASP A 103 9.25 -9.48 -5.85
CA ASP A 103 9.54 -10.92 -5.93
C ASP A 103 10.72 -11.34 -5.04
N LEU A 104 11.83 -10.61 -5.13
CA LEU A 104 13.04 -10.99 -4.38
C LEU A 104 12.89 -10.80 -2.88
N LEU A 105 12.04 -9.86 -2.44
CA LEU A 105 11.72 -9.65 -1.03
C LEU A 105 10.75 -10.73 -0.51
N MET A 106 9.83 -11.20 -1.37
CA MET A 106 8.78 -12.15 -0.99
C MET A 106 9.13 -13.62 -1.25
N LYS A 107 10.17 -13.95 -2.03
CA LYS A 107 10.51 -15.30 -2.50
C LYS A 107 10.56 -16.43 -1.44
N ASP A 108 10.85 -16.08 -0.19
CA ASP A 108 10.96 -17.05 0.93
C ASP A 108 9.65 -17.19 1.73
N ILE A 109 8.65 -16.38 1.37
CA ILE A 109 7.31 -16.31 1.99
C ILE A 109 6.25 -16.78 0.99
N LEU A 110 6.36 -16.33 -0.27
CA LEU A 110 5.48 -16.62 -1.39
C LEU A 110 6.30 -17.11 -2.60
N PRO A 111 5.70 -17.90 -3.52
CA PRO A 111 6.40 -18.35 -4.74
C PRO A 111 6.90 -17.20 -5.62
N GLU A 112 6.14 -16.11 -5.66
CA GLU A 112 6.39 -14.87 -6.37
C GLU A 112 5.77 -13.72 -5.57
N GLY A 113 6.03 -12.47 -5.97
CA GLY A 113 5.35 -11.30 -5.44
C GLY A 113 3.83 -11.41 -5.58
N THR A 114 3.11 -10.58 -4.86
CA THR A 114 1.65 -10.50 -4.98
C THR A 114 1.22 -9.82 -6.29
N ASP A 115 -0.05 -10.00 -6.64
CA ASP A 115 -0.79 -9.29 -7.69
C ASP A 115 -1.87 -8.39 -7.08
N ASP A 116 -2.50 -7.59 -7.93
CA ASP A 116 -3.67 -6.76 -7.60
C ASP A 116 -4.98 -7.38 -8.08
N VAL A 117 -5.40 -8.41 -7.35
CA VAL A 117 -6.64 -9.14 -7.64
C VAL A 117 -7.86 -8.31 -7.24
N ALA A 118 -7.76 -7.52 -6.16
CA ALA A 118 -8.81 -6.63 -5.68
C ALA A 118 -8.25 -5.51 -4.80
N TYR A 119 -8.87 -4.33 -4.92
CA TYR A 119 -8.53 -3.13 -4.17
C TYR A 119 -9.54 -2.78 -3.08
N GLY A 120 -9.02 -2.22 -1.98
CA GLY A 120 -9.77 -1.75 -0.84
C GLY A 120 -10.20 -2.86 0.13
N PRO A 121 -10.68 -2.46 1.32
CA PRO A 121 -10.96 -3.40 2.40
C PRO A 121 -12.15 -4.31 2.06
N TYR A 122 -13.13 -3.79 1.33
CA TYR A 122 -14.34 -4.53 0.99
C TYR A 122 -14.12 -5.63 -0.03
N LEU A 123 -13.41 -5.35 -1.14
CA LEU A 123 -13.20 -6.34 -2.19
C LEU A 123 -12.17 -7.39 -1.77
N SER A 124 -11.10 -6.98 -1.07
CA SER A 124 -10.09 -7.89 -0.51
C SER A 124 -10.70 -8.97 0.39
N GLN A 125 -11.65 -8.61 1.26
CA GLN A 125 -12.33 -9.59 2.14
C GLN A 125 -13.20 -10.61 1.37
N ARG A 126 -13.53 -10.34 0.11
CA ARG A 126 -14.41 -11.19 -0.70
C ARG A 126 -13.65 -12.15 -1.62
N LEU A 127 -12.34 -12.03 -1.69
CA LEU A 127 -11.49 -12.96 -2.40
C LEU A 127 -11.57 -14.36 -1.77
N ASN A 128 -11.44 -15.39 -2.61
CA ASN A 128 -11.23 -16.73 -2.08
C ASN A 128 -9.81 -16.85 -1.47
N ARG A 129 -9.52 -17.93 -0.74
CA ARG A 129 -8.23 -18.08 -0.03
C ARG A 129 -7.02 -18.02 -0.94
N GLU A 130 -7.11 -18.59 -2.14
CA GLU A 130 -6.00 -18.61 -3.09
C GLU A 130 -5.74 -17.19 -3.61
N GLN A 131 -6.79 -16.49 -4.03
CA GLN A 131 -6.72 -15.11 -4.48
C GLN A 131 -6.19 -14.18 -3.38
N ALA A 132 -6.74 -14.29 -2.17
CA ALA A 132 -6.33 -13.46 -1.04
C ALA A 132 -4.85 -13.67 -0.67
N SER A 133 -4.33 -14.90 -0.79
CA SER A 133 -2.91 -15.19 -0.52
C SER A 133 -1.94 -14.63 -1.55
N ARG A 134 -2.44 -14.17 -2.71
CA ARG A 134 -1.64 -13.49 -3.73
C ARG A 134 -2.07 -12.04 -3.95
N ASN A 135 -2.92 -11.47 -3.10
CA ASN A 135 -3.40 -10.11 -3.25
C ASN A 135 -2.62 -9.17 -2.33
N ALA A 136 -1.89 -8.20 -2.88
CA ALA A 136 -1.11 -7.24 -2.09
C ALA A 136 -1.98 -6.55 -1.02
N ASP A 137 -3.18 -6.16 -1.43
CA ASP A 137 -4.12 -5.46 -0.57
C ASP A 137 -4.70 -6.32 0.56
N SER A 138 -4.63 -7.66 0.46
CA SER A 138 -5.00 -8.52 1.59
C SER A 138 -3.98 -8.41 2.74
N TYR A 139 -2.70 -8.18 2.42
CA TYR A 139 -1.64 -7.98 3.42
C TYR A 139 -1.71 -6.58 4.04
N SER A 140 -1.87 -5.55 3.20
CA SER A 140 -1.96 -4.15 3.64
C SER A 140 -3.16 -3.96 4.58
N TRP A 141 -4.35 -4.44 4.21
CA TRP A 141 -5.57 -4.28 5.01
C TRP A 141 -5.57 -5.13 6.28
N PHE A 142 -4.97 -6.33 6.25
CA PHE A 142 -4.77 -7.11 7.48
C PHE A 142 -3.84 -6.37 8.46
N ALA A 143 -2.70 -5.87 7.99
CA ALA A 143 -1.78 -5.09 8.82
C ALA A 143 -2.46 -3.81 9.35
N ASN A 144 -3.28 -3.16 8.54
CA ASN A 144 -4.04 -1.96 8.88
C ASN A 144 -5.05 -2.22 9.99
N GLU A 145 -5.92 -3.23 9.82
CA GLU A 145 -6.92 -3.63 10.81
C GLU A 145 -6.23 -4.02 12.13
N LEU A 146 -5.16 -4.82 12.07
CA LEU A 146 -4.43 -5.26 13.26
C LEU A 146 -3.80 -4.08 14.01
N HIS A 147 -3.14 -3.17 13.29
CA HIS A 147 -2.50 -2.00 13.87
C HIS A 147 -3.52 -1.12 14.60
N TRP A 148 -4.59 -0.71 13.91
CA TRP A 148 -5.57 0.20 14.50
C TRP A 148 -6.45 -0.46 15.54
N SER A 149 -6.73 -1.76 15.44
CA SER A 149 -7.45 -2.46 16.50
C SER A 149 -6.65 -2.44 17.80
N THR A 150 -5.33 -2.59 17.69
CA THR A 150 -4.41 -2.52 18.83
C THR A 150 -4.29 -1.10 19.37
N VAL A 151 -3.96 -0.12 18.52
CA VAL A 151 -3.71 1.27 18.93
C VAL A 151 -4.97 1.94 19.49
N CYS A 152 -6.13 1.68 18.87
CA CYS A 152 -7.39 2.25 19.30
C CYS A 152 -8.12 1.42 20.36
N ALA A 153 -7.57 0.26 20.74
CA ALA A 153 -8.20 -0.71 21.62
C ALA A 153 -9.67 -0.98 21.23
N LYS A 154 -9.89 -1.28 19.95
CA LYS A 154 -11.22 -1.37 19.34
C LYS A 154 -11.27 -2.49 18.32
N ASP A 155 -12.31 -3.33 18.40
CA ASP A 155 -12.61 -4.29 17.34
C ASP A 155 -13.47 -3.60 16.27
N TYR A 156 -12.96 -3.53 15.05
CA TYR A 156 -13.70 -2.97 13.91
C TYR A 156 -14.55 -4.05 13.24
N GLY A 157 -15.76 -3.67 12.82
CA GLY A 157 -16.62 -4.51 12.02
C GLY A 157 -16.11 -4.68 10.59
N LYS A 158 -16.62 -5.72 9.92
CA LYS A 158 -16.33 -6.00 8.52
C LYS A 158 -16.72 -4.84 7.60
N PRO A 159 -15.91 -4.50 6.59
CA PRO A 159 -16.22 -3.45 5.63
C PRO A 159 -17.47 -3.79 4.79
N THR A 160 -18.13 -2.74 4.32
CA THR A 160 -19.16 -2.74 3.28
C THR A 160 -18.61 -2.04 2.04
N LYS A 161 -19.34 -2.08 0.92
CA LYS A 161 -18.91 -1.46 -0.34
C LYS A 161 -18.48 0.01 -0.17
N SER A 162 -19.27 0.81 0.56
CA SER A 162 -18.98 2.23 0.76
C SER A 162 -17.74 2.50 1.61
N ASP A 163 -17.28 1.50 2.39
CA ASP A 163 -16.10 1.67 3.23
C ASP A 163 -14.79 1.64 2.41
N GLY A 164 -14.86 1.25 1.13
CA GLY A 164 -13.76 1.37 0.16
C GLY A 164 -13.90 2.53 -0.81
N GLU A 165 -14.91 3.40 -0.69
CA GLU A 165 -15.09 4.56 -1.57
C GLU A 165 -14.24 5.73 -1.06
N ASP A 166 -13.03 5.89 -1.58
CA ASP A 166 -12.05 6.88 -1.12
C ASP A 166 -12.16 8.21 -1.89
N PRO A 167 -12.40 9.35 -1.21
CA PRO A 167 -12.43 10.67 -1.86
C PRO A 167 -11.13 11.07 -2.57
N MET A 168 -9.98 10.53 -2.17
CA MET A 168 -8.68 10.78 -2.81
C MET A 168 -8.57 10.03 -4.14
N CYS A 169 -9.35 8.97 -4.32
CA CYS A 169 -9.40 8.11 -5.51
C CYS A 169 -10.77 8.20 -6.19
N ASP A 170 -11.33 9.41 -6.29
CA ASP A 170 -12.58 9.70 -6.99
C ASP A 170 -13.80 8.88 -6.51
N ASN A 171 -13.80 8.53 -5.22
CA ASN A 171 -14.80 7.71 -4.53
C ASN A 171 -14.86 6.26 -5.03
N VAL A 172 -13.74 5.74 -5.54
CA VAL A 172 -13.50 4.29 -5.68
C VAL A 172 -12.42 3.85 -4.69
N ALA A 173 -12.14 2.55 -4.64
CA ALA A 173 -10.99 2.07 -3.88
C ALA A 173 -9.71 2.56 -4.56
N CYS A 174 -8.76 3.05 -3.75
CA CYS A 174 -7.45 3.40 -4.27
C CYS A 174 -6.74 2.14 -4.78
N GLU A 175 -6.13 2.29 -5.95
CA GLU A 175 -5.26 1.27 -6.54
C GLU A 175 -3.85 1.54 -6.02
N ALA A 176 -3.10 0.51 -5.68
CA ALA A 176 -1.72 0.57 -5.24
C ALA A 176 -0.96 -0.47 -6.08
#